data_AF-A0A949EC81-F1
#
_entry.id   AF-A0A949EC81-F1
#
_cell.length_a   1.000
_cell.length_b   1.000
_cell.length_c   1.000
_cell.angle_alpha   90.00
_cell.angle_beta   90.00
_cell.angle_gamma   90.00
#
_symmetry.space_group_name_H-M   'P 1'
#
loop_
_entity.id
_entity.type
_entity.pdbx_description
1 polymer ?
#
loop_
_entity_poly.entity_id
_entity_poly.type
_entity_poly.pdbx_seq_one_letter_code
_entity_poly.pdbx_strand_id
1 'polypeptide(L)'
;MKREIYARLFVLLIILSLSGAVAPAYSQAPPSPDPAQTAEEIYQEAKALVESDQTTADTLQQAMTKVHEALALVPESCKYTFAISLLHYRLKDWNNASQWFSKAAALPAAQCAQYDINLWLSMAREKQLASRPVLAMAGEVEVTRHFSLKEVYLMAETEFSPSGPESVLPQVRLEAPDDALRDLLTARLGSVQFYRQGPFLLCGRENTAELEKHYQKGIVDAYRFIVKEYGFQEPDSVMTVLVSKNPNELISLAKKIYPGERCFPYNNSFFGFYAKNDHLLVATVRGGYGTLLHELMHALIADDSPDAPLWLVEGLATLYERSGWTTRRLLGLPNWRMEFIRYQRPVKLAEFEQITGQEVIYRDDLAFIRLIMLFIDDKEQVGRLYREAKSEGASFSVTQWLHDQGPEFSEQAWQEFFNHSLAVYLAEVQRESGRLHFQQVMFIQKALNTIMQAGLEEDGLWGSNTRAKLQEFQEKNGLPANGNYTGQVQTLLEQQFGASNL
;
A
#
# COMPACT_ATOMS: atom_id res chain seq x y z
N MET A 1 -37.74 60.92 50.04
CA MET A 1 -37.31 61.40 48.70
C MET A 1 -36.70 60.20 47.98
N LYS A 2 -37.36 59.37 47.19
CA LYS A 2 -38.71 59.29 46.60
C LYS A 2 -39.12 57.81 46.62
N ARG A 3 -40.22 57.46 47.31
CA ARG A 3 -41.17 56.47 46.79
C ARG A 3 -41.97 57.18 45.69
N GLU A 4 -42.60 56.41 44.81
CA GLU A 4 -43.63 56.84 43.86
C GLU A 4 -43.15 57.69 42.68
N ILE A 5 -42.61 57.04 41.66
CA ILE A 5 -43.20 57.21 40.33
C ILE A 5 -43.26 55.81 39.69
N TYR A 6 -44.49 55.31 39.48
CA TYR A 6 -44.89 54.09 38.76
C TYR A 6 -45.12 52.79 39.53
N ALA A 7 -45.84 52.89 40.66
CA ALA A 7 -47.04 52.07 40.84
C ALA A 7 -48.21 52.76 40.11
N ARG A 8 -48.23 52.73 38.77
CA ARG A 8 -49.38 53.10 37.92
C ARG A 8 -49.24 52.47 36.53
N LEU A 9 -49.31 51.15 36.48
CA LEU A 9 -50.01 50.43 35.43
C LEU A 9 -50.26 48.99 35.91
N PHE A 10 -51.51 48.79 36.32
CA PHE A 10 -52.23 47.51 36.38
C PHE A 10 -52.12 46.63 37.65
N VAL A 11 -52.54 47.21 38.77
CA VAL A 11 -53.60 46.61 39.60
C VAL A 11 -54.92 46.71 38.80
N LEU A 12 -55.85 45.79 39.06
CA LEU A 12 -57.18 45.61 38.45
C LEU A 12 -57.13 44.77 37.18
N LEU A 13 -57.79 43.64 37.04
CA LEU A 13 -58.84 42.93 37.76
C LEU A 13 -58.80 41.55 37.07
N ILE A 14 -58.86 40.40 37.73
CA ILE A 14 -60.08 39.76 38.23
C ILE A 14 -59.55 38.60 39.08
N ILE A 15 -59.55 38.71 40.41
CA ILE A 15 -60.62 38.20 41.29
C ILE A 15 -60.65 36.67 41.34
N LEU A 16 -60.17 36.15 42.46
CA LEU A 16 -60.69 34.94 43.07
C LEU A 16 -62.15 35.18 43.48
N SER A 17 -63.09 34.50 42.82
CA SER A 17 -64.30 34.00 43.49
C SER A 17 -65.10 32.99 42.64
N LEU A 18 -65.17 31.77 43.20
CA LEU A 18 -66.32 30.86 43.25
C LEU A 18 -66.52 29.80 42.15
N SER A 19 -66.86 28.60 42.67
CA SER A 19 -67.31 27.34 42.06
C SER A 19 -66.19 26.50 41.43
N GLY A 20 -65.83 25.31 41.92
CA GLY A 20 -66.63 24.28 42.58
C GLY A 20 -67.05 23.24 41.54
N ALA A 21 -66.20 22.23 41.28
CA ALA A 21 -66.58 20.92 40.75
C ALA A 21 -65.35 19.98 40.67
N VAL A 22 -65.51 18.80 41.29
CA VAL A 22 -65.14 17.44 40.86
C VAL A 22 -63.85 17.21 40.04
N ALA A 23 -63.05 16.24 40.50
CA ALA A 23 -61.82 15.71 39.89
C ALA A 23 -61.95 15.30 38.40
N PRO A 24 -60.83 15.11 37.67
CA PRO A 24 -60.05 13.89 37.85
C PRO A 24 -58.55 14.14 38.05
N ALA A 25 -57.92 13.19 38.73
CA ALA A 25 -56.48 13.06 38.80
C ALA A 25 -55.89 12.94 37.37
N TYR A 26 -55.23 13.99 36.89
CA TYR A 26 -54.28 13.86 35.80
C TYR A 26 -52.96 13.37 36.41
N SER A 27 -52.81 12.05 36.41
CA SER A 27 -51.51 11.39 36.38
C SER A 27 -50.75 11.96 35.18
N GLN A 28 -49.86 12.93 35.40
CA GLN A 28 -48.84 13.22 34.40
C GLN A 28 -47.97 11.97 34.30
N ALA A 29 -48.10 11.25 33.18
CA ALA A 29 -47.13 10.24 32.82
C ALA A 29 -45.74 10.91 32.89
N PRO A 30 -44.73 10.25 33.48
CA PRO A 30 -43.38 10.79 33.50
C PRO A 30 -42.96 11.15 32.05
N PRO A 31 -42.18 12.23 31.84
CA PRO A 31 -41.69 12.57 30.52
C PRO A 31 -41.02 11.33 29.92
N SER A 32 -41.39 11.00 28.67
CA SER A 32 -40.73 9.91 27.95
C SER A 32 -39.22 10.11 28.05
N PRO A 33 -38.45 9.07 28.41
CA PRO A 33 -37.01 9.21 28.61
C PRO A 33 -36.36 9.74 27.33
N ASP A 34 -35.33 10.58 27.51
CA ASP A 34 -34.53 11.11 26.42
C ASP A 34 -34.04 9.95 25.54
N PRO A 35 -34.29 9.94 24.21
CA PRO A 35 -33.81 8.91 23.30
C PRO A 35 -32.29 8.68 23.43
N ALA A 36 -31.51 9.72 23.68
CA ALA A 36 -30.06 9.59 23.87
C ALA A 36 -29.70 8.85 25.16
N GLN A 37 -30.39 9.16 26.26
CA GLN A 37 -30.21 8.47 27.55
C GLN A 37 -30.64 7.00 27.44
N THR A 38 -31.79 6.74 26.83
CA THR A 38 -32.30 5.39 26.61
C THR A 38 -31.34 4.57 25.75
N ALA A 39 -30.78 5.17 24.69
CA ALA A 39 -29.78 4.52 23.84
C ALA A 39 -28.49 4.20 24.61
N GLU A 40 -28.06 5.08 25.52
CA GLU A 40 -26.88 4.83 26.35
C GLU A 40 -27.12 3.68 27.33
N GLU A 41 -28.29 3.61 27.98
CA GLU A 41 -28.65 2.50 28.88
C GLU A 41 -28.62 1.15 28.13
N ILE A 42 -29.24 1.09 26.94
CA ILE A 42 -29.20 -0.10 26.07
C ILE A 42 -27.77 -0.45 25.64
N TYR A 43 -26.95 0.56 25.34
CA TYR A 43 -25.55 0.34 24.98
C TYR A 43 -24.74 -0.24 26.14
N GLN A 44 -24.96 0.22 27.37
CA GLN A 44 -24.30 -0.33 28.56
C GLN A 44 -24.71 -1.79 28.82
N GLU A 45 -25.97 -2.16 28.55
CA GLU A 45 -26.40 -3.57 28.56
C GLU A 45 -25.62 -4.40 27.52
N ALA A 46 -25.47 -3.87 26.30
CA ALA A 46 -24.69 -4.52 25.26
C ALA A 46 -23.24 -4.74 25.70
N LYS A 47 -22.60 -3.70 26.26
CA LYS A 47 -21.22 -3.74 26.75
C LYS A 47 -21.01 -4.79 27.84
N ALA A 48 -21.92 -4.87 28.81
CA ALA A 48 -21.85 -5.85 29.89
C ALA A 48 -21.85 -7.31 29.38
N LEU A 49 -22.52 -7.59 28.24
CA LEU A 49 -22.52 -8.92 27.63
C LEU A 49 -21.13 -9.31 27.08
N VAL A 50 -20.37 -8.35 26.54
CA VAL A 50 -19.08 -8.58 25.87
C VAL A 50 -17.86 -8.45 26.76
N GLU A 51 -18.00 -7.88 27.97
CA GLU A 51 -16.94 -7.81 28.98
C GLU A 51 -16.84 -9.10 29.82
N SER A 52 -17.77 -10.04 29.68
CA SER A 52 -17.72 -11.31 30.42
C SER A 52 -16.65 -12.26 29.87
N ASP A 53 -15.93 -12.95 30.78
CA ASP A 53 -14.89 -13.96 30.47
C ASP A 53 -15.39 -15.15 29.63
N GLN A 54 -16.71 -15.24 29.38
CA GLN A 54 -17.36 -16.30 28.60
C GLN A 54 -18.08 -15.77 27.36
N THR A 55 -17.50 -14.79 26.66
CA THR A 55 -18.10 -14.29 25.42
C THR A 55 -18.19 -15.39 24.36
N THR A 56 -19.41 -15.79 24.00
CA THR A 56 -19.76 -16.72 22.91
C THR A 56 -20.30 -15.98 21.68
N ALA A 57 -20.46 -16.70 20.56
CA ALA A 57 -21.12 -16.16 19.37
C ALA A 57 -22.55 -15.67 19.67
N ASP A 58 -23.30 -16.40 20.52
CA ASP A 58 -24.65 -16.03 20.92
C ASP A 58 -24.67 -14.73 21.73
N THR A 59 -23.74 -14.56 22.67
CA THR A 59 -23.63 -13.31 23.45
C THR A 59 -23.24 -12.13 22.57
N LEU A 60 -22.39 -12.33 21.56
CA LEU A 60 -22.05 -11.29 20.57
C LEU A 60 -23.26 -10.90 19.74
N GLN A 61 -24.10 -11.88 19.35
CA GLN A 61 -25.32 -11.61 18.60
C GLN A 61 -26.36 -10.86 19.44
N GLN A 62 -26.48 -11.18 20.74
CA GLN A 62 -27.34 -10.44 21.67
C GLN A 62 -26.86 -8.99 21.87
N ALA A 63 -25.55 -8.79 22.06
CA ALA A 63 -24.96 -7.46 22.12
C ALA A 63 -25.22 -6.69 20.82
N MET A 64 -25.11 -7.35 19.66
CA MET A 64 -25.39 -6.74 18.35
C MET A 64 -26.83 -6.23 18.25
N THR A 65 -27.81 -7.03 18.68
CA THR A 65 -29.21 -6.61 18.72
C THR A 65 -29.40 -5.36 19.58
N LYS A 66 -28.79 -5.32 20.77
CA LYS A 66 -28.85 -4.16 21.66
C LYS A 66 -28.20 -2.91 21.05
N VAL A 67 -27.03 -3.02 20.42
CA VAL A 67 -26.41 -1.85 19.77
C VAL A 67 -27.24 -1.36 18.58
N HIS A 68 -27.93 -2.25 17.84
CA HIS A 68 -28.89 -1.83 16.81
C HIS A 68 -30.09 -1.08 17.39
N GLU A 69 -30.63 -1.51 18.54
CA GLU A 69 -31.69 -0.79 19.25
C GLU A 69 -31.22 0.61 19.67
N ALA A 70 -30.02 0.74 20.22
CA ALA A 70 -29.41 2.02 20.58
C ALA A 70 -29.19 2.93 19.34
N LEU A 71 -28.71 2.36 18.23
CA LEU A 71 -28.54 3.10 16.96
C LEU A 71 -29.88 3.55 16.38
N ALA A 72 -30.96 2.77 16.51
CA ALA A 72 -32.28 3.16 16.02
C ALA A 72 -32.82 4.42 16.74
N LEU A 73 -32.46 4.60 18.01
CA LEU A 73 -32.79 5.80 18.79
C LEU A 73 -31.89 6.99 18.43
N VAL A 74 -30.65 6.76 18.00
CA VAL A 74 -29.68 7.80 17.59
C VAL A 74 -28.97 7.41 16.28
N PRO A 75 -29.61 7.57 15.10
CA PRO A 75 -29.16 6.98 13.83
C PRO A 75 -27.80 7.44 13.28
N GLU A 76 -27.33 8.62 13.71
CA GLU A 76 -26.05 9.20 13.30
C GLU A 76 -24.95 9.03 14.36
N SER A 77 -25.18 8.18 15.36
CA SER A 77 -24.19 7.90 16.40
C SER A 77 -23.00 7.13 15.83
N CYS A 78 -21.86 7.82 15.74
CA CYS A 78 -20.57 7.20 15.39
C CYS A 78 -20.20 6.09 16.40
N LYS A 79 -20.47 6.31 17.69
CA LYS A 79 -20.24 5.33 18.77
C LYS A 79 -20.94 4.01 18.49
N TYR A 80 -22.24 4.04 18.23
CA TYR A 80 -23.04 2.82 18.03
C TYR A 80 -22.73 2.15 16.68
N THR A 81 -22.49 2.95 15.64
CA THR A 81 -22.06 2.44 14.32
C THR A 81 -20.71 1.72 14.40
N PHE A 82 -19.75 2.28 15.14
CA PHE A 82 -18.45 1.67 15.38
C PHE A 82 -18.56 0.39 16.22
N ALA A 83 -19.40 0.38 17.27
CA ALA A 83 -19.63 -0.81 18.08
C ALA A 83 -20.24 -1.98 17.28
N ILE A 84 -21.21 -1.73 16.39
CA ILE A 84 -21.72 -2.75 15.45
C ILE A 84 -20.59 -3.31 14.58
N SER A 85 -19.70 -2.43 14.11
CA SER A 85 -18.56 -2.82 13.29
C SER A 85 -17.62 -3.79 14.05
N LEU A 86 -17.30 -3.48 15.30
CA LEU A 86 -16.48 -4.33 16.19
C LEU A 86 -17.15 -5.67 16.47
N LEU A 87 -18.47 -5.71 16.67
CA LEU A 87 -19.20 -6.94 16.93
C LEU A 87 -19.19 -7.86 15.70
N HIS A 88 -19.37 -7.33 14.47
CA HIS A 88 -19.22 -8.13 13.25
C HIS A 88 -17.79 -8.65 13.08
N TYR A 89 -16.79 -7.82 13.41
CA TYR A 89 -15.39 -8.24 13.41
C TYR A 89 -15.16 -9.42 14.36
N ARG A 90 -15.67 -9.36 15.60
CA ARG A 90 -15.57 -10.44 16.58
C ARG A 90 -16.29 -11.72 16.14
N LEU A 91 -17.41 -11.58 15.42
CA LEU A 91 -18.16 -12.69 14.80
C LEU A 91 -17.47 -13.28 13.57
N LYS A 92 -16.34 -12.72 13.13
CA LYS A 92 -15.63 -13.09 11.89
C LYS A 92 -16.46 -12.87 10.63
N ASP A 93 -17.45 -11.99 10.70
CA ASP A 93 -18.26 -11.55 9.56
C ASP A 93 -17.59 -10.35 8.90
N TRP A 94 -16.49 -10.61 8.21
CA TRP A 94 -15.58 -9.59 7.69
C TRP A 94 -16.25 -8.66 6.67
N ASN A 95 -17.21 -9.18 5.90
CA ASN A 95 -17.96 -8.40 4.91
C ASN A 95 -18.76 -7.30 5.61
N ASN A 96 -19.57 -7.67 6.60
CA ASN A 96 -20.38 -6.69 7.34
C ASN A 96 -19.50 -5.79 8.21
N ALA A 97 -18.43 -6.32 8.82
CA ALA A 97 -17.48 -5.50 9.58
C ALA A 97 -16.92 -4.36 8.73
N SER A 98 -16.39 -4.66 7.52
CA SER A 98 -15.84 -3.63 6.62
C SER A 98 -16.89 -2.62 6.16
N GLN A 99 -18.13 -3.07 5.88
CA GLN A 99 -19.22 -2.16 5.49
C GLN A 99 -19.59 -1.19 6.62
N TRP A 100 -19.74 -1.71 7.84
CA TRP A 100 -20.07 -0.89 9.01
C TRP A 100 -18.94 0.04 9.41
N PHE A 101 -17.68 -0.40 9.36
CA PHE A 101 -16.54 0.50 9.59
C PHE A 101 -16.48 1.61 8.54
N SER A 102 -16.76 1.31 7.27
CA SER A 102 -16.82 2.32 6.21
C SER A 102 -17.94 3.33 6.46
N LYS A 103 -19.08 2.88 6.99
CA LYS A 103 -20.19 3.76 7.40
C LYS A 103 -19.80 4.63 8.60
N ALA A 104 -19.12 4.06 9.60
CA ALA A 104 -18.62 4.81 10.75
C ALA A 104 -17.61 5.89 10.31
N ALA A 105 -16.73 5.56 9.35
CA ALA A 105 -15.71 6.47 8.84
C ALA A 105 -16.30 7.67 8.08
N ALA A 106 -17.54 7.57 7.60
CA ALA A 106 -18.23 8.65 6.90
C ALA A 106 -18.96 9.61 7.85
N LEU A 107 -19.07 9.29 9.14
CA LEU A 107 -19.74 10.14 10.14
C LEU A 107 -18.78 11.20 10.69
N PRO A 108 -19.27 12.39 11.10
CA PRO A 108 -18.44 13.42 11.73
C PRO A 108 -17.94 12.95 13.11
N ALA A 109 -16.75 12.37 13.17
CA ALA A 109 -16.12 11.95 14.41
C ALA A 109 -15.06 12.96 14.87
N ALA A 110 -14.85 13.07 16.19
CA ALA A 110 -13.64 13.70 16.71
C ALA A 110 -12.42 12.95 16.16
N GLN A 111 -11.35 13.68 15.86
CA GLN A 111 -10.18 13.19 15.12
C GLN A 111 -9.56 11.91 15.73
N CYS A 112 -9.72 11.69 17.04
CA CYS A 112 -9.31 10.48 17.74
C CYS A 112 -10.11 9.23 17.37
N ALA A 113 -11.44 9.32 17.23
CA ALA A 113 -12.29 8.18 16.84
C ALA A 113 -12.14 7.85 15.36
N GLN A 114 -11.91 8.85 14.50
CA GLN A 114 -11.69 8.64 13.07
C GLN A 114 -10.46 7.77 12.78
N TYR A 115 -9.39 7.98 13.56
CA TYR A 115 -8.17 7.20 13.44
C TYR A 115 -8.41 5.72 13.80
N ASP A 116 -9.11 5.45 14.92
CA ASP A 116 -9.44 4.08 15.33
C ASP A 116 -10.37 3.36 14.35
N ILE A 117 -11.36 4.08 13.81
CA ILE A 117 -12.25 3.55 12.77
C ILE A 117 -11.45 3.15 11.53
N ASN A 118 -10.54 4.00 11.06
CA ASN A 118 -9.72 3.70 9.89
C ASN A 118 -8.77 2.52 10.11
N LEU A 119 -8.22 2.40 11.32
CA LEU A 119 -7.37 1.28 11.71
C LEU A 119 -8.14 -0.05 11.71
N TRP A 120 -9.32 -0.09 12.33
CA TRP A 120 -10.15 -1.29 12.34
C TRP A 120 -10.76 -1.62 10.97
N LEU A 121 -11.13 -0.61 10.18
CA LEU A 121 -11.57 -0.78 8.79
C LEU A 121 -10.51 -1.50 7.96
N SER A 122 -9.26 -1.06 8.11
CA SER A 122 -8.10 -1.69 7.48
C SER A 122 -7.96 -3.16 7.87
N MET A 123 -8.02 -3.46 9.16
CA MET A 123 -7.97 -4.85 9.67
C MET A 123 -9.13 -5.70 9.15
N ALA A 124 -10.35 -5.14 9.08
CA ALA A 124 -11.53 -5.84 8.59
C ALA A 124 -11.40 -6.19 7.10
N ARG A 125 -10.92 -5.25 6.28
CA ARG A 125 -10.66 -5.48 4.84
C ARG A 125 -9.57 -6.52 4.62
N GLU A 126 -8.52 -6.52 5.43
CA GLU A 126 -7.47 -7.55 5.36
C GLU A 126 -8.05 -8.94 5.62
N LYS A 127 -8.81 -9.13 6.71
CA LYS A 127 -9.46 -10.41 7.02
C LYS A 127 -10.50 -10.80 5.96
N GLN A 128 -11.24 -9.84 5.44
CA GLN A 128 -12.20 -10.06 4.35
C GLN A 128 -11.51 -10.63 3.12
N LEU A 129 -10.40 -10.02 2.68
CA LEU A 129 -9.63 -10.47 1.53
C LEU A 129 -8.98 -11.83 1.78
N ALA A 130 -8.41 -12.04 2.97
CA ALA A 130 -7.84 -13.33 3.35
C ALA A 130 -8.88 -14.47 3.45
N SER A 131 -10.15 -14.15 3.69
CA SER A 131 -11.24 -15.14 3.79
C SER A 131 -11.83 -15.55 2.44
N ARG A 132 -11.51 -14.82 1.36
CA ARG A 132 -11.95 -15.19 0.02
C ARG A 132 -11.17 -16.43 -0.42
N PRO A 133 -11.82 -17.47 -0.99
CA PRO A 133 -11.10 -18.55 -1.63
C PRO A 133 -10.19 -17.91 -2.67
N VAL A 134 -8.88 -18.15 -2.53
CA VAL A 134 -7.93 -17.86 -3.60
C VAL A 134 -8.37 -18.74 -4.76
N LEU A 135 -9.15 -18.18 -5.68
CA LEU A 135 -9.25 -18.74 -7.02
C LEU A 135 -7.81 -18.82 -7.49
N ALA A 136 -7.31 -20.06 -7.57
CA ALA A 136 -5.97 -20.32 -8.06
C ALA A 136 -5.81 -19.51 -9.35
N MET A 137 -4.86 -18.58 -9.37
CA MET A 137 -4.39 -18.06 -10.66
C MET A 137 -4.09 -19.30 -11.49
N ALA A 138 -4.76 -19.38 -12.64
CA ALA A 138 -4.82 -20.58 -13.45
C ALA A 138 -3.42 -21.21 -13.60
N GLY A 139 -3.33 -22.48 -13.22
CA GLY A 139 -2.18 -23.33 -13.46
C GLY A 139 -1.15 -23.33 -12.34
N GLU A 140 -0.92 -24.50 -11.77
CA GLU A 140 0.34 -24.88 -11.13
C GLU A 140 1.50 -24.59 -12.11
N VAL A 141 2.05 -23.39 -12.02
CA VAL A 141 3.32 -23.07 -12.62
C VAL A 141 4.30 -23.02 -11.47
N GLU A 142 5.36 -23.81 -11.58
CA GLU A 142 6.52 -23.73 -10.69
C GLU A 142 7.18 -22.36 -10.89
N VAL A 143 6.64 -21.34 -10.24
CA VAL A 143 7.20 -20.00 -10.24
C VAL A 143 8.49 -20.08 -9.44
N THR A 144 9.64 -20.02 -10.12
CA THR A 144 10.92 -19.76 -9.45
C THR A 144 10.86 -18.32 -8.94
N ARG A 145 10.46 -18.16 -7.67
CA ARG A 145 10.24 -16.85 -7.04
C ARG A 145 11.57 -16.17 -6.77
N HIS A 146 11.76 -14.96 -7.27
CA HIS A 146 12.91 -14.13 -6.96
C HIS A 146 12.52 -12.92 -6.09
N PHE A 147 12.58 -13.11 -4.76
CA PHE A 147 12.74 -12.08 -3.68
C PHE A 147 11.66 -10.97 -3.58
N SER A 148 11.85 -9.89 -2.78
CA SER A 148 11.64 -9.69 -1.32
C SER A 148 10.81 -8.39 -1.16
N LEU A 149 9.97 -8.30 -0.12
CA LEU A 149 9.20 -7.11 0.27
C LEU A 149 10.13 -5.90 0.58
N LYS A 150 9.85 -4.72 0.00
CA LYS A 150 10.67 -3.48 0.15
C LYS A 150 10.01 -2.49 1.12
N GLU A 151 10.79 -1.91 2.01
CA GLU A 151 10.55 -0.55 2.52
C GLU A 151 11.02 0.44 1.45
N VAL A 152 10.16 1.39 1.05
CA VAL A 152 10.52 2.43 0.08
C VAL A 152 10.47 3.79 0.74
N TYR A 153 11.65 4.40 0.87
CA TYR A 153 11.83 5.82 0.58
C TYR A 153 12.31 5.90 -0.87
N LEU A 154 11.46 6.37 -1.77
CA LEU A 154 11.87 6.94 -3.05
C LEU A 154 11.40 8.39 -3.01
N MET A 155 12.37 9.29 -3.06
CA MET A 155 12.17 10.67 -3.46
C MET A 155 11.67 10.65 -4.90
N ALA A 156 10.89 11.66 -5.28
CA ALA A 156 10.42 11.81 -6.65
C ALA A 156 11.57 11.50 -7.63
N GLU A 157 11.33 10.58 -8.57
CA GLU A 157 12.28 10.17 -9.63
C GLU A 157 12.73 11.37 -10.50
N THR A 158 12.15 12.55 -10.29
CA THR A 158 12.49 13.81 -10.96
C THR A 158 13.82 14.44 -10.55
N GLU A 159 14.52 13.98 -9.51
CA GLU A 159 15.74 14.66 -9.03
C GLU A 159 17.07 13.95 -9.32
N PHE A 160 17.07 12.68 -9.75
CA PHE A 160 18.32 12.00 -10.10
C PHE A 160 18.49 11.86 -11.62
N SER A 161 18.91 12.96 -12.25
CA SER A 161 19.54 12.92 -13.57
C SER A 161 21.03 13.12 -13.35
N PRO A 162 21.86 12.05 -13.34
CA PRO A 162 23.28 12.18 -13.04
C PRO A 162 23.94 13.13 -14.05
N SER A 163 24.21 14.35 -13.58
CA SER A 163 24.98 15.43 -14.18
C SER A 163 24.72 15.77 -15.66
N GLY A 164 23.77 16.68 -15.92
CA GLY A 164 23.81 17.59 -17.09
C GLY A 164 23.77 16.96 -18.50
N PRO A 165 23.85 17.77 -19.56
CA PRO A 165 23.71 17.31 -20.94
C PRO A 165 24.94 16.55 -21.50
N GLU A 166 26.00 16.32 -20.72
CA GLU A 166 27.26 15.78 -21.23
C GLU A 166 27.55 14.36 -20.74
N SER A 167 27.83 13.46 -21.69
CA SER A 167 28.30 12.10 -21.43
C SER A 167 29.67 12.09 -20.75
N VAL A 168 29.84 11.27 -19.71
CA VAL A 168 31.12 11.07 -19.01
C VAL A 168 31.80 9.74 -19.36
N LEU A 169 31.08 8.79 -19.96
CA LEU A 169 31.60 7.52 -20.48
C LEU A 169 31.61 7.53 -22.02
N PRO A 170 32.61 6.93 -22.68
CA PRO A 170 32.61 6.85 -24.14
C PRO A 170 31.51 5.92 -24.63
N GLN A 171 30.78 6.36 -25.66
CA GLN A 171 29.83 5.51 -26.37
C GLN A 171 30.58 4.51 -27.27
N VAL A 172 30.34 3.22 -27.07
CA VAL A 172 31.02 2.13 -27.78
C VAL A 172 30.01 1.39 -28.64
N ARG A 173 30.26 1.31 -29.95
CA ARG A 173 29.45 0.48 -30.88
C ARG A 173 29.59 -1.00 -30.55
N LEU A 174 28.54 -1.77 -30.78
CA LEU A 174 28.52 -3.20 -30.45
C LEU A 174 29.68 -4.00 -31.08
N GLU A 175 30.03 -3.69 -32.32
CA GLU A 175 31.12 -4.34 -33.07
C GLU A 175 32.51 -3.82 -32.72
N ALA A 176 32.60 -2.72 -31.95
CA ALA A 176 33.87 -2.10 -31.58
C ALA A 176 34.50 -2.77 -30.35
N PRO A 177 35.85 -2.77 -30.25
CA PRO A 177 36.54 -3.07 -29.00
C PRO A 177 36.11 -2.12 -27.88
N ASP A 178 35.96 -2.65 -26.66
CA ASP A 178 35.57 -1.90 -25.46
C ASP A 178 36.76 -1.58 -24.54
N ASP A 179 38.01 -1.73 -25.02
CA ASP A 179 39.23 -1.53 -24.23
C ASP A 179 39.30 -0.12 -23.61
N ALA A 180 39.01 0.92 -24.40
CA ALA A 180 39.03 2.30 -23.91
C ALA A 180 37.99 2.55 -22.80
N LEU A 181 36.83 1.91 -22.89
CA LEU A 181 35.78 1.98 -21.86
C LEU A 181 36.23 1.24 -20.59
N ARG A 182 36.82 0.04 -20.74
CA ARG A 182 37.36 -0.74 -19.61
C ARG A 182 38.51 -0.04 -18.91
N ASP A 183 39.42 0.57 -19.67
CA ASP A 183 40.55 1.34 -19.13
C ASP A 183 40.05 2.54 -18.32
N LEU A 184 39.07 3.29 -18.86
CA LEU A 184 38.45 4.41 -18.15
C LEU A 184 37.77 3.94 -16.86
N LEU A 185 36.97 2.88 -16.92
CA LEU A 185 36.27 2.33 -15.77
C LEU A 185 37.26 1.81 -14.72
N THR A 186 38.34 1.14 -15.13
CA THR A 186 39.41 0.67 -14.23
C THR A 186 40.11 1.85 -13.55
N ALA A 187 40.44 2.89 -14.33
CA ALA A 187 41.08 4.10 -13.81
C ALA A 187 40.21 4.84 -12.78
N ARG A 188 38.89 4.92 -13.01
CA ARG A 188 37.95 5.60 -12.08
C ARG A 188 37.59 4.74 -10.88
N LEU A 189 37.27 3.46 -11.10
CA LEU A 189 36.64 2.60 -10.10
C LEU A 189 37.67 1.86 -9.24
N GLY A 190 38.87 1.62 -9.77
CA GLY A 190 39.94 0.83 -9.16
C GLY A 190 39.80 -0.65 -9.52
N SER A 191 39.95 -1.54 -8.52
CA SER A 191 39.83 -2.99 -8.70
C SER A 191 38.40 -3.42 -9.01
N VAL A 192 38.06 -3.44 -10.30
CA VAL A 192 36.82 -3.99 -10.86
C VAL A 192 37.15 -5.11 -11.85
N GLN A 193 36.17 -5.94 -12.15
CA GLN A 193 36.22 -7.00 -13.16
C GLN A 193 35.12 -6.77 -14.18
N PHE A 194 35.26 -7.43 -15.33
CA PHE A 194 34.38 -7.26 -16.47
C PHE A 194 33.90 -8.61 -17.00
N TYR A 195 32.67 -8.63 -17.51
CA TYR A 195 32.12 -9.71 -18.31
C TYR A 195 31.29 -9.11 -19.46
N ARG A 196 31.59 -9.48 -20.71
CA ARG A 196 30.90 -8.96 -21.90
C ARG A 196 30.16 -10.09 -22.62
N GLN A 197 28.88 -9.88 -22.91
CA GLN A 197 28.08 -10.77 -23.75
C GLN A 197 27.04 -9.97 -24.53
N GLY A 198 27.13 -10.01 -25.86
CA GLY A 198 26.28 -9.18 -26.73
C GLY A 198 26.42 -7.69 -26.38
N PRO A 199 25.31 -6.94 -26.23
CA PRO A 199 25.36 -5.52 -25.91
C PRO A 199 25.72 -5.24 -24.45
N PHE A 200 25.81 -6.24 -23.58
CA PHE A 200 26.00 -6.01 -22.14
C PHE A 200 27.48 -6.12 -21.75
N LEU A 201 28.03 -5.04 -21.18
CA LEU A 201 29.30 -5.03 -20.47
C LEU A 201 29.04 -4.91 -18.97
N LEU A 202 29.05 -6.04 -18.26
CA LEU A 202 28.91 -6.07 -16.81
C LEU A 202 30.24 -5.67 -16.17
N CYS A 203 30.15 -4.81 -15.16
CA CYS A 203 31.27 -4.29 -14.39
C CYS A 203 30.93 -4.34 -12.88
N GLY A 204 31.88 -4.75 -12.04
CA GLY A 204 31.69 -4.81 -10.60
C GLY A 204 32.94 -5.27 -9.86
N ARG A 205 32.89 -5.33 -8.53
CA ARG A 205 34.00 -5.85 -7.69
C ARG A 205 33.97 -7.36 -7.52
N GLU A 206 32.87 -8.00 -7.91
CA GLU A 206 32.76 -9.44 -7.96
C GLU A 206 33.66 -10.02 -9.07
N ASN A 207 34.00 -11.30 -8.99
CA ASN A 207 34.80 -11.95 -10.03
C ASN A 207 33.99 -12.16 -11.33
N THR A 208 34.68 -12.38 -12.45
CA THR A 208 34.06 -12.58 -13.76
C THR A 208 33.00 -13.68 -13.79
N ALA A 209 33.17 -14.77 -13.04
CA ALA A 209 32.20 -15.87 -12.99
C ALA A 209 30.89 -15.48 -12.29
N GLU A 210 30.95 -14.66 -11.23
CA GLU A 210 29.74 -14.12 -10.60
C GLU A 210 29.07 -13.05 -11.49
N LEU A 211 29.84 -12.24 -12.23
CA LEU A 211 29.28 -11.33 -13.23
C LEU A 211 28.56 -12.10 -14.36
N GLU A 212 29.18 -13.16 -14.89
CA GLU A 212 28.53 -14.06 -15.86
C GLU A 212 27.21 -14.61 -15.32
N LYS A 213 27.20 -15.08 -14.07
CA LYS A 213 25.98 -15.57 -13.42
C LYS A 213 24.91 -14.50 -13.26
N HIS A 214 25.28 -13.24 -13.03
CA HIS A 214 24.33 -12.11 -13.04
C HIS A 214 23.72 -11.91 -14.43
N TYR A 215 24.52 -12.00 -15.50
CA TYR A 215 24.01 -11.98 -16.86
C TYR A 215 23.04 -13.14 -17.15
N GLN A 216 23.45 -14.38 -16.82
CA GLN A 216 22.64 -15.58 -17.10
C GLN A 216 21.31 -15.61 -16.33
N LYS A 217 21.31 -15.16 -15.06
CA LYS A 217 20.10 -15.22 -14.22
C LYS A 217 19.22 -13.97 -14.31
N GLY A 218 19.83 -12.81 -14.57
CA GLY A 218 19.16 -11.52 -14.45
C GLY A 218 18.86 -10.81 -15.75
N ILE A 219 19.60 -11.13 -16.82
CA ILE A 219 19.54 -10.34 -18.07
C ILE A 219 19.05 -11.20 -19.23
N VAL A 220 19.74 -12.30 -19.57
CA VAL A 220 19.63 -12.90 -20.91
C VAL A 220 18.21 -13.29 -21.32
N ASP A 221 17.47 -14.00 -20.47
CA ASP A 221 16.13 -14.47 -20.84
C ASP A 221 15.08 -13.37 -20.70
N ALA A 222 15.22 -12.50 -19.70
CA ALA A 222 14.33 -11.35 -19.52
C ALA A 222 14.47 -10.36 -20.67
N TYR A 223 15.70 -10.04 -21.08
CA TYR A 223 16.00 -9.20 -22.23
C TYR A 223 15.39 -9.77 -23.52
N ARG A 224 15.62 -11.06 -23.82
CA ARG A 224 15.03 -11.70 -25.00
C ARG A 224 13.51 -11.64 -25.00
N PHE A 225 12.88 -11.88 -23.84
CA PHE A 225 11.44 -11.78 -23.70
C PHE A 225 10.96 -10.35 -23.91
N ILE A 226 11.54 -9.37 -23.22
CA ILE A 226 11.16 -7.96 -23.27
C ILE A 226 11.31 -7.42 -24.71
N VAL A 227 12.46 -7.64 -25.36
CA VAL A 227 12.69 -7.22 -26.75
C VAL A 227 11.61 -7.77 -27.67
N LYS A 228 11.26 -9.05 -27.52
CA LYS A 228 10.23 -9.70 -28.33
C LYS A 228 8.81 -9.17 -28.03
N GLU A 229 8.46 -9.02 -26.76
CA GLU A 229 7.13 -8.63 -26.29
C GLU A 229 6.75 -7.23 -26.76
N TYR A 230 7.68 -6.29 -26.58
CA TYR A 230 7.48 -4.88 -26.92
C TYR A 230 7.86 -4.57 -28.37
N GLY A 231 8.67 -5.41 -29.01
CA GLY A 231 9.17 -5.20 -30.37
C GLY A 231 10.29 -4.18 -30.43
N PHE A 232 11.11 -4.10 -29.38
CA PHE A 232 12.26 -3.20 -29.32
C PHE A 232 13.30 -3.59 -30.37
N GLN A 233 14.00 -2.58 -30.89
CA GLN A 233 15.23 -2.82 -31.65
C GLN A 233 16.34 -3.28 -30.70
N GLU A 234 17.19 -4.19 -31.17
CA GLU A 234 18.37 -4.57 -30.39
C GLU A 234 19.34 -3.39 -30.31
N PRO A 235 19.99 -3.15 -29.14
CA PRO A 235 20.95 -2.06 -29.00
C PRO A 235 22.11 -2.19 -29.98
N ASP A 236 22.46 -1.09 -30.64
CA ASP A 236 23.61 -1.00 -31.55
C ASP A 236 24.91 -0.55 -30.84
N SER A 237 24.82 -0.35 -29.53
CA SER A 237 25.87 0.14 -28.64
C SER A 237 25.95 -0.70 -27.37
N VAL A 238 27.11 -0.64 -26.72
CA VAL A 238 27.37 -1.34 -25.47
C VAL A 238 26.64 -0.64 -24.33
N MET A 239 25.78 -1.39 -23.63
CA MET A 239 25.19 -1.03 -22.35
C MET A 239 26.12 -1.47 -21.22
N THR A 240 26.66 -0.48 -20.50
CA THR A 240 27.46 -0.76 -19.29
C THR A 240 26.51 -1.09 -18.15
N VAL A 241 26.73 -2.21 -17.48
CA VAL A 241 25.91 -2.64 -16.33
C VAL A 241 26.79 -2.70 -15.09
N LEU A 242 26.69 -1.68 -14.24
CA LEU A 242 27.32 -1.67 -12.93
C LEU A 242 26.41 -2.40 -11.94
N VAL A 243 26.85 -3.58 -11.49
CA VAL A 243 26.04 -4.47 -10.65
C VAL A 243 26.78 -4.83 -9.37
N SER A 244 26.04 -4.87 -8.25
CA SER A 244 26.56 -5.36 -6.96
C SER A 244 25.42 -5.86 -6.07
N LYS A 245 25.70 -6.86 -5.23
CA LYS A 245 24.80 -7.25 -4.13
C LYS A 245 24.84 -6.23 -2.97
N ASN A 246 25.83 -5.34 -2.94
CA ASN A 246 26.00 -4.35 -1.89
C ASN A 246 25.62 -2.94 -2.40
N PRO A 247 24.47 -2.38 -1.97
CA PRO A 247 24.02 -1.07 -2.45
C PRO A 247 24.96 0.07 -2.05
N ASN A 248 25.62 -0.01 -0.89
CA ASN A 248 26.55 1.03 -0.45
C ASN A 248 27.83 1.05 -1.31
N GLU A 249 28.30 -0.13 -1.72
CA GLU A 249 29.38 -0.24 -2.70
C GLU A 249 28.96 0.38 -4.02
N LEU A 250 27.75 0.05 -4.49
CA LEU A 250 27.22 0.54 -5.75
C LEU A 250 27.10 2.07 -5.77
N ILE A 251 26.60 2.67 -4.69
CA ILE A 251 26.57 4.13 -4.49
C ILE A 251 27.99 4.71 -4.52
N SER A 252 28.95 4.06 -3.85
CA SER A 252 30.33 4.51 -3.83
C SER A 252 30.98 4.46 -5.22
N LEU A 253 30.64 3.48 -6.06
CA LEU A 253 31.14 3.36 -7.41
C LEU A 253 30.48 4.39 -8.33
N ALA A 254 29.15 4.56 -8.22
CA ALA A 254 28.42 5.58 -8.97
C ALA A 254 28.95 7.00 -8.71
N LYS A 255 29.27 7.34 -7.45
CA LYS A 255 29.94 8.62 -7.08
C LYS A 255 31.30 8.83 -7.74
N LYS A 256 32.03 7.77 -8.07
CA LYS A 256 33.31 7.88 -8.78
C LYS A 256 33.11 8.12 -10.27
N ILE A 257 31.99 7.67 -10.83
CA ILE A 257 31.61 7.95 -12.22
C ILE A 257 31.10 9.41 -12.31
N TYR A 258 30.26 9.81 -11.36
CA TYR A 258 29.60 11.13 -11.29
C TYR A 258 29.97 11.89 -9.99
N PRO A 259 31.19 12.41 -9.86
CA PRO A 259 31.66 13.07 -8.64
C PRO A 259 30.97 14.42 -8.33
N GLY A 260 30.33 15.04 -9.34
CA GLY A 260 29.61 16.30 -9.18
C GLY A 260 28.17 16.16 -8.69
N GLU A 261 27.64 14.94 -8.67
CA GLU A 261 26.23 14.67 -8.39
C GLU A 261 25.96 14.66 -6.88
N ARG A 262 24.94 15.41 -6.45
CA ARG A 262 24.68 15.67 -5.01
C ARG A 262 23.59 14.76 -4.43
N CYS A 263 22.80 14.12 -5.28
CA CYS A 263 21.57 13.42 -4.88
C CYS A 263 21.70 11.88 -4.90
N PHE A 264 22.79 11.32 -4.38
CA PHE A 264 22.85 9.87 -4.15
C PHE A 264 22.21 9.50 -2.80
N PRO A 265 21.11 8.73 -2.78
CA PRO A 265 20.46 8.33 -1.53
C PRO A 265 21.40 7.44 -0.72
N TYR A 266 21.60 7.75 0.56
CA TYR A 266 22.31 6.86 1.48
C TYR A 266 21.35 5.77 1.98
N ASN A 267 21.82 4.53 2.07
CA ASN A 267 21.09 3.40 2.67
C ASN A 267 19.80 2.96 1.94
N ASN A 268 19.78 3.00 0.60
CA ASN A 268 18.70 2.39 -0.18
C ASN A 268 19.06 0.94 -0.56
N SER A 269 18.37 -0.05 0.02
CA SER A 269 18.60 -1.48 -0.29
C SER A 269 18.29 -1.87 -1.73
N PHE A 270 17.66 -0.96 -2.50
CA PHE A 270 17.18 -1.15 -3.86
C PHE A 270 17.69 -0.06 -4.81
N PHE A 271 18.85 0.53 -4.50
CA PHE A 271 19.50 1.54 -5.33
C PHE A 271 19.70 1.07 -6.78
N GLY A 272 19.17 1.85 -7.72
CA GLY A 272 19.43 1.75 -9.14
C GLY A 272 19.08 3.05 -9.86
N PHE A 273 19.64 3.20 -11.06
CA PHE A 273 19.28 4.22 -12.04
C PHE A 273 19.83 3.87 -13.43
N TYR A 274 19.22 4.42 -14.47
CA TYR A 274 19.73 4.42 -15.83
C TYR A 274 20.22 5.81 -16.23
N ALA A 275 21.50 5.93 -16.58
CA ALA A 275 22.07 7.15 -17.13
C ALA A 275 22.06 7.09 -18.66
N LYS A 276 21.02 7.68 -19.26
CA LYS A 276 20.77 7.68 -20.71
C LYS A 276 21.97 8.11 -21.55
N ASN A 277 22.63 9.22 -21.20
CA ASN A 277 23.74 9.75 -22.00
C ASN A 277 24.98 8.85 -21.99
N ASP A 278 25.10 7.94 -21.02
CA ASP A 278 26.26 7.06 -20.83
C ASP A 278 25.96 5.59 -21.10
N HIS A 279 24.71 5.26 -21.48
CA HIS A 279 24.24 3.88 -21.65
C HIS A 279 24.61 3.01 -20.44
N LEU A 280 24.51 3.60 -19.24
CA LEU A 280 24.94 3.00 -17.98
C LEU A 280 23.73 2.65 -17.11
N LEU A 281 23.56 1.35 -16.86
CA LEU A 281 22.64 0.83 -15.88
C LEU A 281 23.41 0.62 -14.57
N VAL A 282 22.91 1.19 -13.48
CA VAL A 282 23.41 0.94 -12.14
C VAL A 282 22.30 0.24 -11.39
N ALA A 283 22.52 -0.98 -10.89
CA ALA A 283 21.48 -1.69 -10.17
C ALA A 283 22.01 -2.67 -9.12
N THR A 284 21.41 -2.62 -7.92
CA THR A 284 21.65 -3.64 -6.91
C THR A 284 20.88 -4.92 -7.23
N VAL A 285 21.50 -6.07 -6.91
CA VAL A 285 20.88 -7.40 -7.05
C VAL A 285 20.67 -8.11 -5.72
N ARG A 286 20.76 -7.35 -4.61
CA ARG A 286 20.60 -7.86 -3.24
C ARG A 286 19.27 -8.57 -3.02
N GLY A 287 18.20 -7.99 -3.54
CA GLY A 287 16.83 -8.49 -3.44
C GLY A 287 16.33 -9.11 -4.74
N GLY A 288 17.21 -9.77 -5.50
CA GLY A 288 16.91 -10.26 -6.84
C GLY A 288 17.16 -9.24 -7.94
N TYR A 289 16.75 -9.55 -9.16
CA TYR A 289 17.06 -8.76 -10.36
C TYR A 289 16.02 -7.69 -10.71
N GLY A 290 14.98 -7.50 -9.90
CA GLY A 290 13.89 -6.58 -10.19
C GLY A 290 14.34 -5.13 -10.44
N THR A 291 15.26 -4.61 -9.63
CA THR A 291 15.84 -3.27 -9.86
C THR A 291 16.63 -3.23 -11.17
N LEU A 292 17.39 -4.29 -11.50
CA LEU A 292 18.11 -4.35 -12.77
C LEU A 292 17.17 -4.39 -13.98
N LEU A 293 16.05 -5.11 -13.89
CA LEU A 293 15.05 -5.17 -14.95
C LEU A 293 14.30 -3.85 -15.14
N HIS A 294 14.08 -3.10 -14.06
CA HIS A 294 13.53 -1.75 -14.09
C HIS A 294 14.44 -0.82 -14.91
N GLU A 295 15.74 -0.75 -14.58
CA GLU A 295 16.69 0.07 -15.34
C GLU A 295 16.88 -0.41 -16.78
N LEU A 296 16.84 -1.73 -17.01
CA LEU A 296 16.90 -2.28 -18.36
C LEU A 296 15.73 -1.82 -19.22
N MET A 297 14.52 -1.78 -18.66
CA MET A 297 13.36 -1.27 -19.38
C MET A 297 13.51 0.21 -19.73
N HIS A 298 14.02 1.05 -18.81
CA HIS A 298 14.33 2.44 -19.12
C HIS A 298 15.31 2.56 -20.29
N ALA A 299 16.37 1.75 -20.30
CA ALA A 299 17.35 1.75 -21.38
C ALA A 299 16.72 1.41 -22.73
N LEU A 300 15.92 0.35 -22.79
CA LEU A 300 15.28 -0.09 -24.03
C LEU A 300 14.23 0.91 -24.55
N ILE A 301 13.43 1.50 -23.66
CA ILE A 301 12.47 2.54 -24.03
C ILE A 301 13.18 3.81 -24.49
N ALA A 302 14.28 4.20 -23.83
CA ALA A 302 15.03 5.40 -24.19
C ALA A 302 15.64 5.34 -25.59
N ASP A 303 16.05 4.15 -26.03
CA ASP A 303 16.56 3.90 -27.38
C ASP A 303 15.41 3.82 -28.41
N ASP A 304 14.29 3.19 -28.06
CA ASP A 304 13.20 2.90 -28.99
C ASP A 304 12.15 4.03 -29.13
N SER A 305 11.89 4.77 -28.05
CA SER A 305 10.93 5.87 -27.98
C SER A 305 11.39 6.96 -27.00
N PRO A 306 12.38 7.80 -27.38
CA PRO A 306 13.01 8.79 -26.52
C PRO A 306 12.06 9.79 -25.84
N ASP A 307 10.92 10.06 -26.47
CA ASP A 307 9.90 11.02 -26.05
C ASP A 307 8.65 10.32 -25.45
N ALA A 308 8.78 9.05 -25.05
CA ALA A 308 7.70 8.33 -24.40
C ALA A 308 7.22 9.06 -23.13
N PRO A 309 5.90 9.13 -22.88
CA PRO A 309 5.39 9.82 -21.71
C PRO A 309 5.82 9.11 -20.42
N LEU A 310 6.08 9.89 -19.36
CA LEU A 310 6.66 9.39 -18.12
C LEU A 310 5.86 8.23 -17.50
N TRP A 311 4.53 8.29 -17.52
CA TRP A 311 3.69 7.21 -16.98
C TRP A 311 3.90 5.87 -17.69
N LEU A 312 4.17 5.89 -19.00
CA LEU A 312 4.40 4.68 -19.79
C LEU A 312 5.79 4.13 -19.49
N VAL A 313 6.79 5.01 -19.42
CA VAL A 313 8.17 4.69 -19.07
C VAL A 313 8.22 4.02 -17.69
N GLU A 314 7.68 4.68 -16.66
CA GLU A 314 7.68 4.18 -15.28
C GLU A 314 6.73 2.98 -15.10
N GLY A 315 5.58 2.97 -15.78
CA GLY A 315 4.65 1.85 -15.71
C GLY A 315 5.27 0.55 -16.24
N LEU A 316 5.92 0.60 -17.40
CA LEU A 316 6.61 -0.56 -17.96
C LEU A 316 7.85 -0.94 -17.15
N ALA A 317 8.65 0.04 -16.72
CA ALA A 317 9.84 -0.23 -15.91
C ALA A 317 9.47 -0.86 -14.57
N THR A 318 8.40 -0.40 -13.94
CA THR A 318 7.94 -1.03 -12.70
C THR A 318 7.44 -2.44 -12.95
N LEU A 319 6.78 -2.76 -14.09
CA LEU A 319 6.08 -4.04 -14.37
C LEU A 319 6.84 -5.28 -13.88
N TYR A 320 8.13 -5.39 -14.19
CA TYR A 320 8.97 -6.55 -13.86
C TYR A 320 9.83 -6.43 -12.60
N GLU A 321 9.68 -5.34 -11.81
CA GLU A 321 10.34 -5.15 -10.50
C GLU A 321 10.13 -6.32 -9.54
N ARG A 322 8.95 -6.95 -9.64
CA ARG A 322 8.68 -8.26 -9.09
C ARG A 322 8.07 -9.08 -10.21
N SER A 323 8.73 -10.18 -10.55
CA SER A 323 8.32 -11.01 -11.67
C SER A 323 8.61 -12.48 -11.42
N GLY A 324 7.95 -13.33 -12.20
CA GLY A 324 8.12 -14.78 -12.16
C GLY A 324 8.07 -15.36 -13.57
N TRP A 325 8.83 -16.42 -13.80
CA TRP A 325 8.75 -17.15 -15.07
C TRP A 325 7.59 -18.14 -15.04
N THR A 326 6.84 -18.13 -16.13
CA THR A 326 6.06 -19.29 -16.56
C THR A 326 6.84 -20.08 -17.60
N THR A 327 6.27 -21.19 -18.04
CA THR A 327 6.82 -21.96 -19.17
C THR A 327 6.88 -21.16 -20.48
N ARG A 328 6.18 -20.01 -20.59
CA ARG A 328 6.03 -19.26 -21.84
C ARG A 328 6.38 -17.77 -21.78
N ARG A 329 6.28 -17.14 -20.61
CA ARG A 329 6.43 -15.67 -20.44
C ARG A 329 6.94 -15.28 -19.07
N LEU A 330 7.57 -14.11 -19.00
CA LEU A 330 7.87 -13.40 -17.77
C LEU A 330 6.60 -12.66 -17.31
N LEU A 331 6.08 -13.00 -16.13
CA LEU A 331 4.90 -12.38 -15.53
C LEU A 331 5.30 -11.29 -14.55
N GLY A 332 4.65 -10.13 -14.62
CA GLY A 332 4.65 -9.17 -13.52
C GLY A 332 3.83 -9.72 -12.34
N LEU A 333 4.31 -9.49 -11.11
CA LEU A 333 3.64 -9.93 -9.88
C LEU A 333 3.30 -8.73 -8.98
N PRO A 334 2.18 -8.75 -8.23
CA PRO A 334 1.89 -7.74 -7.21
C PRO A 334 3.08 -7.58 -6.25
N ASN A 335 3.43 -6.37 -5.83
CA ASN A 335 4.59 -6.14 -4.96
C ASN A 335 4.28 -5.12 -3.85
N TRP A 336 5.31 -4.69 -3.11
CA TRP A 336 5.18 -3.73 -2.00
C TRP A 336 4.49 -2.41 -2.37
N ARG A 337 4.38 -2.06 -3.67
CA ARG A 337 3.62 -0.87 -4.09
C ARG A 337 2.13 -0.99 -3.77
N MET A 338 1.62 -2.22 -3.64
CA MET A 338 0.26 -2.48 -3.15
C MET A 338 0.03 -1.90 -1.75
N GLU A 339 1.09 -1.73 -0.95
CA GLU A 339 0.98 -1.09 0.37
C GLU A 339 0.50 0.35 0.25
N PHE A 340 0.86 1.08 -0.80
CA PHE A 340 0.50 2.49 -0.94
C PHE A 340 -1.00 2.68 -1.27
N ILE A 341 -1.64 1.67 -1.86
CA ILE A 341 -3.02 1.77 -2.37
C ILE A 341 -4.02 0.85 -1.67
N ARG A 342 -3.60 -0.01 -0.74
CA ARG A 342 -4.45 -1.04 -0.11
C ARG A 342 -5.70 -0.53 0.64
N TYR A 343 -5.70 0.74 1.07
CA TYR A 343 -6.86 1.35 1.75
C TYR A 343 -7.64 2.30 0.88
N GLN A 344 -7.09 2.61 -0.28
CA GLN A 344 -7.75 3.46 -1.25
C GLN A 344 -8.81 2.63 -1.97
N ARG A 345 -9.88 3.29 -2.40
CA ARG A 345 -10.75 2.69 -3.41
C ARG A 345 -9.93 2.58 -4.70
N PRO A 346 -10.09 1.51 -5.51
CA PRO A 346 -9.53 1.52 -6.86
C PRO A 346 -9.93 2.80 -7.58
N VAL A 347 -8.95 3.50 -8.16
CA VAL A 347 -9.17 4.62 -9.08
C VAL A 347 -10.04 4.10 -10.22
N LYS A 348 -11.09 4.85 -10.62
CA LYS A 348 -11.92 4.41 -11.74
C LYS A 348 -11.11 4.44 -13.02
N LEU A 349 -11.42 3.56 -13.98
CA LEU A 349 -10.70 3.54 -15.26
C LEU A 349 -10.71 4.90 -15.97
N ALA A 350 -11.84 5.62 -15.92
CA ALA A 350 -11.98 6.95 -16.51
C ALA A 350 -11.15 8.05 -15.81
N GLU A 351 -10.63 7.80 -14.61
CA GLU A 351 -9.86 8.77 -13.82
C GLU A 351 -8.34 8.62 -14.04
N PHE A 352 -7.89 7.55 -14.72
CA PHE A 352 -6.45 7.30 -14.96
C PHE A 352 -5.77 8.39 -15.78
N GLU A 353 -6.50 9.09 -16.65
CA GLU A 353 -5.95 10.20 -17.45
C GLU A 353 -5.40 11.33 -16.56
N GLN A 354 -5.99 11.52 -15.37
CA GLN A 354 -5.52 12.52 -14.40
C GLN A 354 -4.20 12.12 -13.75
N ILE A 355 -3.90 10.82 -13.72
CA ILE A 355 -2.67 10.25 -13.18
C ILE A 355 -1.59 10.22 -14.27
N THR A 356 -1.95 9.77 -15.47
CA THR A 356 -1.00 9.61 -16.58
C THR A 356 -0.61 10.92 -17.25
N GLY A 357 -1.42 11.98 -17.11
CA GLY A 357 -1.13 13.31 -17.64
C GLY A 357 -0.19 14.17 -16.78
N GLN A 358 0.33 13.67 -15.65
CA GLN A 358 1.17 14.46 -14.74
C GLN A 358 2.63 14.48 -15.20
N GLU A 359 3.29 15.64 -15.08
CA GLU A 359 4.74 15.79 -15.31
C GLU A 359 5.58 15.15 -14.19
N VAL A 360 4.98 14.96 -13.02
CA VAL A 360 5.60 14.36 -11.84
C VAL A 360 4.70 13.23 -11.37
N ILE A 361 5.27 12.05 -11.15
CA ILE A 361 4.52 10.90 -10.65
C ILE A 361 4.79 10.75 -9.15
N TYR A 362 3.74 10.82 -8.34
CA TYR A 362 3.84 10.54 -6.92
C TYR A 362 3.82 9.03 -6.64
N ARG A 363 4.17 8.65 -5.41
CA ARG A 363 4.28 7.24 -5.02
C ARG A 363 2.99 6.44 -5.21
N ASP A 364 1.87 7.02 -4.80
CA ASP A 364 0.56 6.37 -4.88
C ASP A 364 0.10 6.28 -6.34
N ASP A 365 0.37 7.32 -7.13
CA ASP A 365 0.13 7.35 -8.57
C ASP A 365 0.93 6.26 -9.29
N LEU A 366 2.23 6.11 -8.98
CA LEU A 366 3.05 5.04 -9.54
C LEU A 366 2.55 3.65 -9.15
N ALA A 367 1.97 3.49 -7.96
CA ALA A 367 1.36 2.22 -7.56
C ALA A 367 0.11 1.90 -8.40
N PHE A 368 -0.73 2.89 -8.70
CA PHE A 368 -1.88 2.72 -9.60
C PHE A 368 -1.43 2.50 -11.05
N ILE A 369 -0.44 3.25 -11.55
CA ILE A 369 0.15 3.07 -12.89
C ILE A 369 0.70 1.64 -13.03
N ARG A 370 1.46 1.15 -12.05
CA ARG A 370 1.91 -0.24 -12.04
C ARG A 370 0.73 -1.21 -12.09
N LEU A 371 -0.30 -0.97 -11.29
CA LEU A 371 -1.41 -1.91 -11.19
C LEU A 371 -2.24 -1.97 -12.48
N ILE A 372 -2.42 -0.84 -13.18
CA ILE A 372 -3.05 -0.88 -14.50
C ILE A 372 -2.17 -1.60 -15.53
N MET A 373 -0.83 -1.48 -15.45
CA MET A 373 0.06 -2.28 -16.30
C MET A 373 -0.05 -3.78 -16.02
N LEU A 374 -0.16 -4.18 -14.75
CA LEU A 374 -0.42 -5.58 -14.38
C LEU A 374 -1.77 -6.06 -14.91
N PHE A 375 -2.81 -5.22 -14.88
CA PHE A 375 -4.12 -5.55 -15.43
C PHE A 375 -4.07 -5.76 -16.95
N ILE A 376 -3.33 -4.92 -17.66
CA ILE A 376 -3.14 -5.03 -19.11
C ILE A 376 -2.26 -6.24 -19.46
N ASP A 377 -1.22 -6.53 -18.66
CA ASP A 377 -0.37 -7.72 -18.81
C ASP A 377 -1.13 -9.02 -18.51
N ASP A 378 -2.06 -9.03 -17.56
CA ASP A 378 -2.94 -10.19 -17.28
C ASP A 378 -3.76 -10.60 -18.53
N LYS A 379 -4.02 -9.64 -19.43
CA LYS A 379 -4.68 -9.87 -20.74
C LYS A 379 -3.71 -10.03 -21.90
N GLU A 380 -2.40 -10.12 -21.65
CA GLU A 380 -1.35 -10.24 -22.67
C GLU A 380 -1.38 -9.09 -23.70
N GLN A 381 -1.83 -7.90 -23.29
CA GLN A 381 -1.97 -6.75 -24.19
C GLN A 381 -0.92 -5.66 -23.96
N VAL A 382 0.02 -5.83 -23.03
CA VAL A 382 0.98 -4.77 -22.66
C VAL A 382 1.95 -4.41 -23.78
N GLY A 383 2.41 -5.39 -24.57
CA GLY A 383 3.21 -5.10 -25.76
C GLY A 383 2.42 -4.34 -26.84
N ARG A 384 1.10 -4.61 -26.96
CA ARG A 384 0.22 -3.88 -27.89
C ARG A 384 -0.01 -2.45 -27.44
N LEU A 385 -0.32 -2.25 -26.15
CA LEU A 385 -0.43 -0.93 -25.53
C LEU A 385 0.80 -0.08 -25.86
N TYR A 386 2.01 -0.62 -25.64
CA TYR A 386 3.25 0.10 -25.90
C TYR A 386 3.39 0.53 -27.36
N ARG A 387 3.15 -0.38 -28.32
CA ARG A 387 3.28 -0.08 -29.75
C ARG A 387 2.27 0.97 -30.23
N GLU A 388 1.04 0.91 -29.74
CA GLU A 388 0.00 1.88 -30.07
C GLU A 388 0.31 3.25 -29.43
N ALA A 389 0.72 3.27 -28.16
CA ALA A 389 1.14 4.49 -27.47
C ALA A 389 2.36 5.14 -28.14
N LYS A 390 3.34 4.35 -28.57
CA LYS A 390 4.48 4.82 -29.36
C LYS A 390 4.04 5.42 -30.70
N SER A 391 3.10 4.77 -31.39
CA SER A 391 2.63 5.23 -32.71
C SER A 391 1.80 6.50 -32.63
N GLU A 392 0.99 6.66 -31.59
CA GLU A 392 0.09 7.82 -31.41
C GLU A 392 0.76 9.00 -30.69
N GLY A 393 1.83 8.73 -29.94
CA GLY A 393 2.60 9.72 -29.20
C GLY A 393 1.73 10.52 -28.23
N ALA A 394 1.82 11.85 -28.28
CA ALA A 394 1.08 12.75 -27.39
C ALA A 394 -0.45 12.69 -27.54
N SER A 395 -0.97 12.05 -28.60
CA SER A 395 -2.42 11.88 -28.79
C SER A 395 -2.97 10.62 -28.12
N PHE A 396 -2.09 9.73 -27.64
CA PHE A 396 -2.49 8.48 -27.01
C PHE A 396 -3.21 8.73 -25.68
N SER A 397 -4.39 8.14 -25.50
CA SER A 397 -5.12 8.14 -24.24
C SER A 397 -5.28 6.71 -23.73
N VAL A 398 -4.73 6.43 -22.55
CA VAL A 398 -4.86 5.10 -21.93
C VAL A 398 -6.30 4.79 -21.58
N THR A 399 -7.08 5.79 -21.18
CA THR A 399 -8.48 5.61 -20.79
C THR A 399 -9.36 5.27 -21.99
N GLN A 400 -9.17 5.96 -23.12
CA GLN A 400 -9.83 5.64 -24.38
C GLN A 400 -9.39 4.26 -24.89
N TRP A 401 -8.08 3.96 -24.83
CA TRP A 401 -7.54 2.68 -25.24
C TRP A 401 -8.18 1.51 -24.47
N LEU A 402 -8.29 1.62 -23.15
CA LEU A 402 -8.92 0.62 -22.28
C LEU A 402 -10.41 0.44 -22.63
N HIS A 403 -11.13 1.54 -22.86
CA HIS A 403 -12.53 1.49 -23.27
C HIS A 403 -12.72 0.73 -24.59
N ASP A 404 -11.82 0.95 -25.55
CA ASP A 404 -11.94 0.40 -26.91
C ASP A 404 -11.61 -1.09 -26.99
N GLN A 405 -10.96 -1.66 -25.98
CA GLN A 405 -10.72 -3.11 -25.91
C GLN A 405 -11.98 -3.93 -25.56
N GLY A 406 -13.05 -3.28 -25.10
CA GLY A 406 -14.33 -3.92 -24.82
C GLY A 406 -14.48 -4.48 -23.39
N PRO A 407 -15.34 -5.49 -23.16
CA PRO A 407 -15.83 -5.83 -21.82
C PRO A 407 -14.78 -6.39 -20.86
N GLU A 408 -13.67 -6.93 -21.39
CA GLU A 408 -12.56 -7.46 -20.58
C GLU A 408 -11.76 -6.36 -19.86
N PHE A 409 -11.89 -5.11 -20.30
CA PHE A 409 -11.36 -3.91 -19.65
C PHE A 409 -12.49 -3.04 -19.04
N SER A 410 -13.60 -3.67 -18.64
CA SER A 410 -14.67 -2.97 -17.93
C SER A 410 -14.27 -2.56 -16.51
N GLU A 411 -14.97 -1.56 -15.97
CA GLU A 411 -14.80 -1.11 -14.57
C GLU A 411 -15.01 -2.25 -13.56
N GLN A 412 -15.90 -3.20 -13.86
CA GLN A 412 -16.09 -4.39 -13.04
C GLN A 412 -14.86 -5.31 -13.09
N ALA A 413 -14.34 -5.61 -14.28
CA ALA A 413 -13.15 -6.44 -14.44
C ALA A 413 -11.93 -5.83 -13.73
N TRP A 414 -11.77 -4.51 -13.83
CA TRP A 414 -10.75 -3.77 -13.10
C TRP A 414 -10.89 -3.90 -11.57
N GLN A 415 -12.10 -3.73 -11.03
CA GLN A 415 -12.34 -3.87 -9.59
C GLN A 415 -12.09 -5.30 -9.10
N GLU A 416 -12.48 -6.30 -9.88
CA GLU A 416 -12.19 -7.71 -9.59
C GLU A 416 -10.67 -7.96 -9.57
N PHE A 417 -9.95 -7.47 -10.58
CA PHE A 417 -8.49 -7.58 -10.67
C PHE A 417 -7.77 -6.88 -9.52
N PHE A 418 -8.15 -5.64 -9.20
CA PHE A 418 -7.60 -4.89 -8.08
C PHE A 418 -7.74 -5.67 -6.77
N ASN A 419 -8.97 -6.13 -6.47
CA ASN A 419 -9.26 -6.86 -5.24
C ASN A 419 -8.50 -8.19 -5.18
N HIS A 420 -8.39 -8.89 -6.30
CA HIS A 420 -7.63 -10.14 -6.39
C HIS A 420 -6.13 -9.91 -6.16
N SER A 421 -5.53 -8.95 -6.87
CA SER A 421 -4.11 -8.60 -6.74
C SER A 421 -3.76 -8.19 -5.32
N LEU A 422 -4.63 -7.41 -4.67
CA LEU A 422 -4.45 -7.02 -3.28
C LEU A 422 -4.56 -8.23 -2.34
N ALA A 423 -5.53 -9.12 -2.55
CA ALA A 423 -5.67 -10.33 -1.74
C ALA A 423 -4.46 -11.26 -1.86
N VAL A 424 -3.95 -11.47 -3.08
CA VAL A 424 -2.73 -12.27 -3.33
C VAL A 424 -1.54 -11.66 -2.61
N TYR A 425 -1.35 -10.34 -2.74
CA TYR A 425 -0.27 -9.62 -2.06
C TYR A 425 -0.35 -9.79 -0.53
N LEU A 426 -1.52 -9.53 0.07
CA LEU A 426 -1.71 -9.64 1.52
C LEU A 426 -1.50 -11.08 2.02
N ALA A 427 -1.99 -12.07 1.28
CA ALA A 427 -1.79 -13.49 1.61
C ALA A 427 -0.32 -13.91 1.53
N GLU A 428 0.48 -13.29 0.66
CA GLU A 428 1.93 -13.52 0.59
C GLU A 428 2.69 -12.82 1.71
N VAL A 429 2.36 -11.56 2.01
CA VAL A 429 2.92 -10.85 3.17
C VAL A 429 2.70 -11.66 4.45
N GLN A 430 1.49 -12.20 4.62
CA GLN A 430 1.15 -13.03 5.77
C GLN A 430 1.95 -14.34 5.82
N ARG A 431 2.20 -14.98 4.67
CA ARG A 431 2.93 -16.26 4.57
C ARG A 431 4.43 -16.13 4.70
N GLU A 432 5.03 -15.14 4.05
CA GLU A 432 6.48 -15.07 3.86
C GLU A 432 7.21 -14.39 5.02
N SER A 433 6.52 -13.61 5.85
CA SER A 433 7.24 -12.64 6.67
C SER A 433 7.19 -12.87 8.18
N GLY A 434 6.07 -13.30 8.78
CA GLY A 434 5.88 -13.05 10.22
C GLY A 434 6.16 -11.58 10.62
N ARG A 435 6.23 -10.67 9.64
CA ARG A 435 6.49 -9.24 9.77
C ARG A 435 5.15 -8.55 9.75
N LEU A 436 5.09 -7.53 10.58
CA LEU A 436 3.89 -6.78 10.84
C LEU A 436 3.97 -5.52 10.01
N HIS A 437 2.91 -5.25 9.28
CA HIS A 437 2.86 -4.05 8.46
C HIS A 437 2.70 -2.81 9.35
N PHE A 438 3.28 -1.67 8.99
CA PHE A 438 2.98 -0.32 9.50
C PHE A 438 1.67 -0.16 10.30
N GLN A 439 0.50 -0.45 9.72
CA GLN A 439 -0.75 -0.29 10.46
C GLN A 439 -1.02 -1.39 11.50
N GLN A 440 -0.57 -2.62 11.26
CA GLN A 440 -0.56 -3.67 12.29
C GLN A 440 0.41 -3.30 13.42
N VAL A 441 1.55 -2.68 13.10
CA VAL A 441 2.51 -2.18 14.09
C VAL A 441 1.91 -1.03 14.89
N MET A 442 1.29 -0.04 14.23
CA MET A 442 0.56 1.03 14.91
C MET A 442 -0.57 0.47 15.78
N PHE A 443 -1.32 -0.51 15.27
CA PHE A 443 -2.33 -1.21 16.05
C PHE A 443 -1.73 -1.84 17.31
N ILE A 444 -0.61 -2.56 17.18
CA ILE A 444 0.04 -3.19 18.33
C ILE A 444 0.54 -2.14 19.31
N GLN A 445 1.21 -1.08 18.84
CA GLN A 445 1.70 0.02 19.68
C GLN A 445 0.54 0.67 20.46
N LYS A 446 -0.55 0.99 19.76
CA LYS A 446 -1.74 1.60 20.35
C LYS A 446 -2.45 0.65 21.32
N ALA A 447 -2.63 -0.62 20.94
CA ALA A 447 -3.24 -1.62 21.80
C ALA A 447 -2.44 -1.82 23.10
N LEU A 448 -1.12 -1.92 23.01
CA LEU A 448 -0.24 -2.03 24.18
C LEU A 448 -0.28 -0.76 25.05
N ASN A 449 -0.33 0.42 24.43
CA ASN A 449 -0.51 1.68 25.15
C ASN A 449 -1.85 1.71 25.91
N THR A 450 -2.95 1.30 25.28
CA THR A 450 -4.28 1.28 25.89
C THR A 450 -4.40 0.23 26.99
N ILE A 451 -3.95 -1.00 26.74
CA ILE A 451 -4.17 -2.15 27.64
C ILE A 451 -3.23 -2.11 28.86
N MET A 452 -1.99 -1.67 28.67
CA MET A 452 -0.94 -1.78 29.70
C MET A 452 -0.09 -0.53 29.89
N GLN A 453 -0.49 0.62 29.30
CA GLN A 453 0.22 1.90 29.43
C GLN A 453 1.71 1.78 29.02
N ALA A 454 1.94 1.10 27.90
CA ALA A 454 3.28 0.73 27.44
C ALA A 454 4.23 1.90 27.15
N GLY A 455 3.71 3.09 26.86
CA GLY A 455 4.49 4.30 26.59
C GLY A 455 5.24 4.29 25.26
N LEU A 456 4.69 3.58 24.26
CA LEU A 456 5.25 3.47 22.92
C LEU A 456 4.85 4.67 22.06
N GLU A 457 5.72 5.07 21.13
CA GLU A 457 5.34 5.93 20.01
C GLU A 457 4.49 5.12 19.02
N GLU A 458 3.35 5.67 18.58
CA GLU A 458 2.41 5.04 17.63
C GLU A 458 2.80 5.39 16.18
N ASP A 459 4.06 5.13 15.85
CA ASP A 459 4.71 5.55 14.60
C ASP A 459 4.67 4.49 13.49
N GLY A 460 4.17 3.29 13.78
CA GLY A 460 4.10 2.18 12.84
C GLY A 460 5.44 1.52 12.53
N LEU A 461 6.50 1.86 13.26
CA LEU A 461 7.83 1.27 13.11
C LEU A 461 8.05 0.17 14.14
N TRP A 462 8.40 -1.04 13.68
CA TRP A 462 8.62 -2.17 14.56
C TRP A 462 10.00 -2.09 15.23
N GLY A 463 10.08 -1.42 16.38
CA GLY A 463 11.30 -1.25 17.16
C GLY A 463 11.52 -2.28 18.27
N SER A 464 12.72 -2.25 18.89
CA SER A 464 13.05 -3.09 20.06
C SER A 464 12.11 -2.84 21.24
N ASN A 465 11.65 -1.60 21.42
CA ASN A 465 10.70 -1.23 22.48
C ASN A 465 9.33 -1.87 22.26
N THR A 466 8.80 -1.80 21.03
CA THR A 466 7.53 -2.44 20.66
C THR A 466 7.59 -3.95 20.89
N ARG A 467 8.69 -4.60 20.49
CA ARG A 467 8.90 -6.03 20.72
C ARG A 467 8.92 -6.37 22.21
N ALA A 468 9.68 -5.62 23.01
CA ALA A 468 9.77 -5.86 24.45
C ALA A 468 8.43 -5.70 25.16
N LYS A 469 7.62 -4.71 24.76
CA LYS A 469 6.28 -4.50 25.32
C LYS A 469 5.30 -5.57 24.89
N LEU A 470 5.41 -6.09 23.66
CA LEU A 470 4.63 -7.26 23.27
C LEU A 470 5.02 -8.51 24.06
N GLN A 471 6.30 -8.70 24.40
CA GLN A 471 6.75 -9.80 25.27
C GLN A 471 6.17 -9.69 26.67
N GLU A 472 6.18 -8.49 27.26
CA GLU A 472 5.56 -8.23 28.57
C GLU A 472 4.05 -8.52 28.55
N PHE A 473 3.35 -8.14 27.48
CA PHE A 473 1.95 -8.51 27.26
C PHE A 473 1.77 -10.04 27.19
N GLN A 474 2.63 -10.75 26.45
CA GLN A 474 2.58 -12.20 26.35
C GLN A 474 2.76 -12.86 27.72
N GLU A 475 3.76 -12.43 28.51
CA GLU A 475 4.04 -12.93 29.85
C GLU A 475 2.85 -12.73 30.80
N LYS A 476 2.28 -11.51 30.82
CA LYS A 476 1.13 -11.17 31.66
C LYS A 476 -0.10 -12.03 31.37
N ASN A 477 -0.23 -12.52 30.14
CA ASN A 477 -1.35 -13.34 29.68
C ASN A 477 -0.99 -14.84 29.58
N GLY A 478 0.16 -15.28 30.12
CA GLY A 478 0.56 -16.69 30.12
C GLY A 478 0.90 -17.27 28.74
N LEU A 479 1.25 -16.42 27.77
CA LEU A 479 1.65 -16.80 26.41
C LEU A 479 3.20 -16.85 26.29
N PRO A 480 3.77 -17.60 25.32
CA PRO A 480 5.21 -17.59 25.08
C PRO A 480 5.75 -16.19 24.72
N ALA A 481 6.68 -15.68 25.52
CA ALA A 481 7.27 -14.34 25.44
C ALA A 481 8.30 -14.16 24.30
N ASN A 482 7.93 -14.51 23.08
CA ASN A 482 8.84 -14.47 21.92
C ASN A 482 8.82 -13.13 21.15
N GLY A 483 7.86 -12.27 21.45
CA GLY A 483 7.65 -10.97 20.80
C GLY A 483 7.06 -11.09 19.39
N ASN A 484 6.44 -12.23 19.06
CA ASN A 484 5.80 -12.45 17.77
C ASN A 484 4.28 -12.22 17.86
N TYR A 485 3.73 -11.38 16.99
CA TYR A 485 2.29 -11.15 16.90
C TYR A 485 1.63 -12.14 15.93
N THR A 486 1.25 -13.32 16.42
CA THR A 486 0.58 -14.34 15.60
C THR A 486 -0.40 -15.17 16.44
N GLY A 487 -1.34 -15.85 15.78
CA GLY A 487 -2.21 -16.86 16.39
C GLY A 487 -2.98 -16.36 17.62
N GLN A 488 -2.71 -16.97 18.78
CA GLN A 488 -3.36 -16.63 20.05
C GLN A 488 -3.02 -15.21 20.54
N VAL A 489 -1.79 -14.75 20.31
CA VAL A 489 -1.35 -13.40 20.72
C VAL A 489 -2.15 -12.34 19.98
N GLN A 490 -2.32 -12.52 18.66
CA GLN A 490 -3.14 -11.65 17.83
C GLN A 490 -4.59 -11.62 18.32
N THR A 491 -5.19 -12.80 18.48
CA THR A 491 -6.59 -12.94 18.90
C THR A 491 -6.84 -12.24 20.24
N LEU A 492 -5.96 -12.45 21.21
CA LEU A 492 -6.12 -11.89 22.56
C LEU A 492 -5.91 -10.37 22.59
N LEU A 493 -4.90 -9.86 21.89
CA LEU A 493 -4.64 -8.42 21.84
C LEU A 493 -5.80 -7.67 21.16
N GLU A 494 -6.32 -8.22 20.05
CA GLU A 494 -7.51 -7.70 19.36
C GLU A 494 -8.76 -7.71 20.25
N GLN A 495 -8.96 -8.77 21.02
CA GLN A 495 -10.08 -8.87 21.96
C GLN A 495 -9.99 -7.83 23.08
N GLN A 496 -8.84 -7.71 23.76
CA GLN A 496 -8.67 -6.79 24.88
C GLN A 496 -8.70 -5.32 24.42
N PHE A 497 -8.13 -5.02 23.26
CA PHE A 497 -8.20 -3.67 22.69
C PHE A 497 -9.62 -3.33 22.23
N GLY A 498 -10.32 -4.26 21.59
CA GLY A 498 -11.72 -4.08 21.20
C GLY A 498 -12.63 -3.83 22.41
N ALA A 499 -12.45 -4.59 23.49
CA ALA A 499 -13.21 -4.41 24.74
C ALA A 499 -12.94 -3.05 25.41
N SER A 500 -11.71 -2.54 25.31
CA SER A 500 -11.35 -1.21 25.82
C SER A 500 -11.97 -0.05 25.03
N ASN A 501 -12.41 -0.30 23.78
CA ASN A 501 -12.99 0.68 22.87
C ASN A 501 -14.52 0.57 22.72
N LEU A 502 -15.13 -0.49 23.27
CA LEU A 502 -16.57 -0.56 23.53
C LEU A 502 -16.87 0.19 24.83
#